data_AF-A0A4R6FJL7-F1
#
_entry.id   AF-A0A4R6FJL7-F1
#
_cell.length_a   1.000
_cell.length_b   1.000
_cell.length_c   1.000
_cell.angle_alpha   90.00
_cell.angle_beta   90.00
_cell.angle_gamma   90.00
#
_symmetry.space_group_name_H-M   'P 1'
#
loop_
_entity.id
_entity.type
_entity.pdbx_description
1 polymer ?
#
loop_
_entity_poly.entity_id
_entity_poly.type
_entity_poly.pdbx_seq_one_letter_code
_entity_poly.pdbx_strand_id
1 'polypeptide(L)' 'MARNPRKALLRYFGTIGVIVALGCFGMPLFMDGVTANDAQTLWSLGGTVMGVSLVLLVASFFVRQRPS' A
#
# COMPACT_ATOMS: atom_id res chain seq x y z
N MET A 1 -6.35 13.69 -23.55
CA MET A 1 -6.64 13.66 -22.10
C MET A 1 -5.34 13.85 -21.34
N ALA A 2 -5.05 15.05 -20.83
CA ALA A 2 -3.88 15.25 -19.97
C ALA A 2 -4.08 14.48 -18.65
N ARG A 3 -3.24 13.47 -18.37
CA ARG A 3 -3.27 12.74 -17.10
C ARG A 3 -2.83 13.69 -15.99
N ASN A 4 -3.71 13.91 -15.01
CA ASN A 4 -3.40 14.78 -13.88
C ASN A 4 -2.29 14.12 -13.02
N PRO A 5 -1.06 14.68 -13.00
CA PRO A 5 0.12 13.97 -12.49
C PRO A 5 -0.01 13.60 -11.01
N ARG A 6 -0.72 14.41 -10.22
CA ARG A 6 -0.97 14.14 -8.79
C ARG A 6 -1.84 12.89 -8.57
N LYS A 7 -2.87 12.72 -9.39
CA LYS A 7 -3.76 11.53 -9.32
C LYS A 7 -3.02 10.27 -9.74
N ALA A 8 -2.17 10.37 -10.76
CA ALA A 8 -1.32 9.27 -11.19
C ALA A 8 -0.33 8.86 -10.09
N LEU A 9 0.30 9.86 -9.43
CA LEU A 9 1.25 9.63 -8.35
C LEU A 9 0.61 8.95 -7.13
N LEU A 10 -0.57 9.41 -6.69
CA LEU A 10 -1.30 8.79 -5.58
C LEU A 10 -1.67 7.34 -5.84
N ARG A 11 -2.12 7.04 -7.06
CA ARG A 11 -2.43 5.66 -7.47
C ARG A 11 -1.19 4.81 -7.54
N TYR A 12 -0.10 5.35 -8.06
CA TYR A 12 1.17 4.64 -8.15
C TYR A 12 1.68 4.22 -6.76
N PHE A 13 1.77 5.16 -5.80
CA PHE A 13 2.20 4.85 -4.45
C PHE A 13 1.20 3.97 -3.70
N GLY A 14 -0.10 4.18 -3.89
CA GLY A 14 -1.14 3.32 -3.33
C GLY A 14 -1.01 1.88 -3.83
N THR A 15 -0.81 1.67 -5.13
CA THR A 15 -0.63 0.32 -5.71
C THR A 15 0.65 -0.34 -5.22
N ILE A 16 1.78 0.38 -5.17
CA ILE A 16 3.04 -0.16 -4.65
C ILE A 16 2.87 -0.58 -3.20
N GLY A 17 2.26 0.26 -2.37
CA GLY A 17 2.05 -0.07 -0.97
C GLY A 17 1.15 -1.30 -0.79
N VAL A 18 0.11 -1.50 -1.63
CA VAL A 18 -0.68 -2.75 -1.61
C VAL A 18 0.20 -3.97 -1.90
N ILE A 19 1.08 -3.89 -2.90
CA ILE A 19 2.00 -5.00 -3.24
C ILE A 19 2.93 -5.32 -2.06
N VAL A 20 3.51 -4.28 -1.44
CA VAL A 20 4.38 -4.44 -0.27
C VAL A 20 3.63 -5.06 0.90
N ALA A 21 2.41 -4.59 1.18
CA ALA A 21 1.60 -5.13 2.26
C ALA A 21 1.25 -6.61 2.06
N LEU A 22 0.91 -7.02 0.83
CA LEU A 22 0.69 -8.42 0.48
C LEU A 22 1.96 -9.25 0.68
N GLY A 23 3.15 -8.70 0.36
CA GLY A 23 4.43 -9.33 0.66
C GLY A 23 4.64 -9.54 2.16
N CYS A 24 4.34 -8.55 2.99
CA CYS A 24 4.43 -8.65 4.44
C CYS A 24 3.48 -9.71 5.02
N PHE A 25 2.26 -9.84 4.48
CA PHE A 25 1.32 -10.89 4.92
C PHE A 25 1.71 -12.28 4.41
N GLY A 26 2.27 -12.36 3.20
CA GLY A 26 2.69 -13.62 2.59
C GLY A 26 3.94 -14.20 3.24
N MET A 27 4.95 -13.37 3.56
CA MET A 27 6.26 -13.84 4.02
C MET A 27 6.22 -14.82 5.20
N PRO A 28 5.47 -14.56 6.30
CA PRO A 28 5.36 -15.49 7.41
C PRO A 28 4.81 -16.88 7.03
N LEU A 29 4.09 -16.99 5.92
CA LEU A 29 3.50 -18.26 5.45
C LEU A 29 4.47 -19.10 4.61
N PHE A 30 5.52 -18.50 4.06
CA PHE A 30 6.45 -19.16 3.13
C PHE A 30 7.88 -19.28 3.68
N MET A 31 8.18 -18.65 4.83
CA MET A 31 9.51 -18.69 5.43
C MET A 31 9.53 -19.62 6.65
N ASP A 32 10.32 -20.68 6.55
CA ASP A 32 10.63 -21.53 7.69
C ASP A 32 11.57 -20.80 8.67
N GLY A 33 11.30 -20.93 9.97
CA GLY A 33 12.14 -20.34 11.03
C GLY A 33 11.82 -18.90 11.41
N VAL A 34 10.73 -18.32 10.90
CA VAL A 34 10.22 -17.01 11.37
C VAL A 34 9.73 -17.15 12.80
N THR A 35 10.25 -16.34 13.72
CA THR A 35 9.79 -16.36 15.12
C THR A 35 8.37 -15.80 15.21
N ALA A 36 7.62 -16.17 16.25
CA ALA A 36 6.28 -15.63 16.46
C ALA A 36 6.26 -14.09 16.56
N ASN A 37 7.32 -13.50 17.12
CA ASN A 37 7.48 -12.06 17.24
C ASN A 37 7.75 -11.39 15.87
N ASP A 38 8.58 -12.00 15.03
CA ASP A 38 8.85 -11.50 13.68
C ASP A 38 7.60 -11.60 12.80
N ALA A 39 6.86 -12.71 12.89
CA ALA A 39 5.59 -12.87 12.21
C ALA A 39 4.62 -11.75 12.64
N GLN A 40 4.41 -11.54 13.94
CA GLN A 40 3.54 -10.48 14.44
C GLN A 40 3.95 -9.09 13.95
N THR A 41 5.26 -8.83 13.87
CA THR A 41 5.80 -7.57 13.33
C THR A 41 5.46 -7.42 11.85
N LEU A 42 5.65 -8.47 11.04
CA LEU A 42 5.32 -8.47 9.62
C LEU A 42 3.82 -8.31 9.36
N TRP A 43 2.98 -8.98 10.16
CA TRP A 43 1.52 -8.80 10.11
C TRP A 43 1.11 -7.36 10.44
N SER A 44 1.69 -6.78 11.50
CA SER A 44 1.40 -5.41 11.91
C SER A 44 1.85 -4.40 10.85
N LEU A 45 3.05 -4.59 10.31
CA LEU A 45 3.63 -3.73 9.28
C LEU A 45 2.85 -3.83 7.97
N GLY A 46 2.48 -5.06 7.55
CA GLY A 46 1.60 -5.29 6.41
C GLY A 46 0.24 -4.60 6.59
N GLY A 47 -0.34 -4.66 7.79
CA GLY A 47 -1.58 -3.96 8.14
C GLY A 47 -1.48 -2.45 8.00
N THR A 48 -0.43 -1.84 8.57
CA THR A 48 -0.21 -0.39 8.46
C THR A 48 -0.01 0.04 7.01
N VAL A 49 0.85 -0.67 6.27
CA VAL A 49 1.11 -0.35 4.86
C VAL A 49 -0.16 -0.50 4.02
N MET A 50 -0.94 -1.56 4.24
CA MET A 50 -2.23 -1.75 3.56
C MET A 50 -3.19 -0.59 3.84
N GLY A 51 -3.32 -0.19 5.11
CA GLY A 51 -4.17 0.92 5.52
C GLY A 51 -3.79 2.23 4.82
N VAL A 52 -2.52 2.61 4.86
CA VAL A 52 -2.01 3.82 4.18
C VAL A 52 -2.25 3.74 2.67
N SER A 53 -2.01 2.58 2.07
CA SER A 53 -2.17 2.37 0.63
C SER A 53 -3.61 2.55 0.18
N LEU A 54 -4.56 2.00 0.93
CA LEU A 54 -5.99 2.16 0.68
C LEU A 54 -6.41 3.62 0.84
N VAL A 55 -5.90 4.32 1.85
CA VAL A 55 -6.15 5.77 2.02
C VAL A 55 -5.65 6.56 0.81
N LEU A 56 -4.45 6.27 0.29
CA LEU A 56 -3.91 6.93 -0.91
C LEU A 56 -4.76 6.65 -2.16
N LEU A 57 -5.21 5.39 -2.32
CA LEU A 57 -6.10 5.00 -3.42
C LEU A 57 -7.44 5.73 -3.34
N VAL A 58 -8.05 5.77 -2.15
CA VAL A 58 -9.30 6.49 -1.88
C VAL A 58 -9.12 7.99 -2.12
N ALA A 59 -8.04 8.59 -1.59
CA ALA A 59 -7.71 10.00 -1.82
C ALA A 59 -7.57 10.33 -3.31
N SER A 60 -7.10 9.39 -4.15
CA SER A 60 -7.00 9.58 -5.60
C SER A 60 -8.36 9.83 -6.29
N PHE A 61 -9.47 9.44 -5.68
CA PHE A 61 -10.82 9.73 -6.18
C PHE A 61 -11.30 11.14 -5.79
N PHE A 62 -10.88 11.64 -4.63
CA PHE A 62 -11.26 12.95 -4.11
C PHE A 62 -10.39 14.10 -4.63
N VAL A 63 -9.19 13.82 -5.15
CA VAL A 63 -8.35 14.85 -5.79
C VAL A 63 -9.05 15.37 -7.05
N ARG A 64 -9.68 16.53 -6.89
CA ARG A 64 -10.36 17.28 -7.95
C ARG A 64 -9.34 17.77 -8.97
N GLN A 65 -9.64 17.59 -10.26
CA GLN A 65 -8.81 18.13 -11.33
C GLN A 65 -8.84 19.67 -11.22
N ARG A 66 -7.74 20.30 -10.80
CA ARG A 66 -7.57 21.73 -11.06
C ARG A 66 -7.35 21.87 -12.57
N PRO A 67 -8.20 22.61 -13.29
CA PRO A 67 -7.88 23.00 -14.66
C PRO A 67 -6.63 23.87 -14.58
N SER A 68 -5.54 23.39 -15.17
CA SER A 68 -4.34 24.17 -15.45
C SER A 68 -4.57 25.00 -16.70
#